data_AF-A0A517SA74-F1
#
_entry.id   AF-A0A517SA74-F1
#
_cell.length_a   1.000
_cell.length_b   1.000
_cell.length_c   1.000
_cell.angle_alpha   90.00
_cell.angle_beta   90.00
_cell.angle_gamma   90.00
#
_symmetry.space_group_name_H-M   'P 1'
#
loop_
_entity.id
_entity.type
_entity.pdbx_description
1 polymer ?
#
loop_
_entity_poly.entity_id
_entity_poly.type
_entity_poly.pdbx_seq_one_letter_code
_entity_poly.pdbx_strand_id
1 'polypeptide(L)' 'MAKQLDNDQILQQKESEIPHLAAVAVGKAYRNAIASGQKVLVADSGVLYEVTKDGRTPIKNLRPRVRVKVGRPLKLS' A
#
# COMPACT_ATOMS: atom_id res chain seq x y z
N MET A 1 -36.88 -13.52 -9.72
CA MET A 1 -36.54 -13.94 -8.34
C MET A 1 -35.08 -13.59 -8.11
N ALA A 2 -34.77 -12.75 -7.11
CA ALA A 2 -33.38 -12.46 -6.77
C ALA A 2 -32.77 -13.71 -6.13
N LYS A 3 -31.64 -14.19 -6.68
CA LYS A 3 -30.89 -15.30 -6.12
C LYS A 3 -30.28 -14.82 -4.80
N GLN A 4 -30.75 -15.36 -3.69
CA GLN A 4 -30.16 -15.10 -2.39
C GLN A 4 -28.75 -15.68 -2.38
N LEU A 5 -27.75 -14.81 -2.27
CA LEU A 5 -26.35 -15.20 -2.17
C LEU A 5 -26.15 -15.88 -0.81
N ASP A 6 -25.39 -16.97 -0.79
CA ASP A 6 -24.96 -17.58 0.46
C ASP A 6 -23.95 -16.65 1.18
N ASN A 7 -23.72 -16.89 2.48
CA ASN A 7 -22.83 -16.05 3.28
C ASN A 7 -21.40 -16.02 2.73
N ASP A 8 -20.94 -17.12 2.13
CA ASP A 8 -19.59 -17.22 1.55
C ASP A 8 -19.44 -16.35 0.30
N GLN A 9 -20.48 -16.28 -0.54
CA GLN A 9 -20.54 -15.40 -1.71
C GLN A 9 -20.60 -13.92 -1.30
N ILE A 10 -21.32 -13.59 -0.22
CA ILE A 10 -21.34 -12.23 0.34
C ILE A 10 -19.96 -11.86 0.88
N LEU A 11 -19.30 -12.76 1.59
CA LEU A 11 -17.93 -12.56 2.09
C LEU A 11 -16.93 -12.35 0.94
N GLN A 12 -16.97 -13.20 -0.09
CA GLN A 12 -16.11 -13.06 -1.27
C GLN A 12 -16.32 -11.72 -1.99
N GLN A 13 -17.57 -11.27 -2.12
CA GLN A 13 -17.86 -9.96 -2.69
C GLN A 13 -17.24 -8.84 -1.86
N LYS A 14 -17.40 -8.87 -0.54
CA LYS A 14 -16.79 -7.88 0.37
C LYS A 14 -15.26 -7.90 0.29
N GLU A 15 -14.65 -9.09 0.26
CA GLU A 15 -13.20 -9.24 0.13
C GLU A 15 -12.68 -8.68 -1.20
N SER A 16 -13.44 -8.84 -2.28
CA SER A 16 -13.08 -8.30 -3.59
C SER A 16 -13.04 -6.77 -3.63
N GLU A 17 -13.79 -6.10 -2.74
CA GLU A 17 -13.81 -4.63 -2.63
C GLU A 17 -12.68 -4.08 -1.75
N ILE A 18 -12.12 -4.89 -0.84
CA ILE A 18 -11.08 -4.45 0.12
C ILE A 18 -9.88 -3.79 -0.59
N PRO A 19 -9.29 -4.36 -1.65
CA PRO A 19 -8.15 -3.73 -2.31
C PRO A 19 -8.47 -2.34 -2.85
N HIS A 20 -9.67 -2.16 -3.43
CA HIS A 20 -10.10 -0.86 -3.96
C HIS A 20 -10.29 0.16 -2.84
N LEU A 21 -11.03 -0.21 -1.79
CA LEU A 21 -11.29 0.67 -0.65
C LEU A 21 -10.00 1.06 0.08
N ALA A 22 -9.07 0.11 0.24
CA ALA A 22 -7.75 0.38 0.80
C ALA A 22 -6.96 1.37 -0.05
N ALA A 23 -6.94 1.21 -1.37
CA ALA A 23 -6.27 2.15 -2.27
C ALA A 23 -6.85 3.57 -2.17
N VAL A 24 -8.18 3.70 -2.12
CA VAL A 24 -8.87 4.99 -1.94
C VAL A 24 -8.50 5.62 -0.59
N ALA A 25 -8.54 4.85 0.50
CA ALA A 25 -8.22 5.32 1.83
C ALA A 25 -6.76 5.83 1.93
N VAL A 26 -5.81 5.06 1.40
CA VAL A 26 -4.38 5.43 1.36
C VAL A 26 -4.18 6.69 0.54
N GLY A 27 -4.82 6.80 -0.63
CA GLY A 27 -4.73 8.00 -1.46
C GLY A 27 -5.29 9.25 -0.77
N LYS A 28 -6.39 9.12 -0.02
CA LYS A 28 -6.95 10.22 0.77
C LYS A 28 -6.00 10.62 1.90
N ALA A 29 -5.46 9.66 2.65
CA ALA A 29 -4.49 9.92 3.71
C ALA A 29 -3.24 10.62 3.19
N TYR A 30 -2.70 10.17 2.05
CA TYR A 30 -1.58 10.81 1.37
C TYR A 30 -1.87 12.29 1.07
N ARG A 31 -2.99 12.58 0.40
CA ARG A 31 -3.34 13.97 0.04
C ARG A 31 -3.53 14.86 1.26
N ASN A 32 -4.21 14.34 2.29
CA ASN A 32 -4.44 15.07 3.53
C ASN A 32 -3.12 15.37 4.26
N ALA A 33 -2.19 14.41 4.31
CA ALA A 33 -0.88 14.61 4.91
C ALA A 33 -0.11 15.74 4.22
N ILE A 34 -0.01 15.70 2.88
CA ILE A 34 0.66 16.76 2.10
C ILE A 34 -0.02 18.12 2.31
N ALA A 35 -1.35 18.19 2.27
CA ALA A 35 -2.11 19.41 2.47
C ALA A 35 -1.89 20.03 3.87
N SER A 36 -1.72 19.18 4.89
CA SER A 36 -1.40 19.62 6.26
C SER A 36 0.07 19.99 6.49
N GLY A 37 0.90 19.97 5.44
CA GLY A 37 2.34 20.26 5.54
C GLY A 37 3.17 19.12 6.15
N GLN A 38 2.59 17.92 6.29
CA GLN A 38 3.33 16.73 6.72
C GLN A 38 4.23 16.20 5.60
N LYS A 39 5.20 15.40 6.00
CA LYS A 39 6.11 14.68 5.11
C LYS A 39 5.62 13.25 4.95
N VAL A 40 5.56 12.76 3.71
CA VAL A 40 5.19 11.37 3.40
C VAL A 40 6.35 10.64 2.78
N LEU A 41 6.61 9.42 3.24
CA LEU A 41 7.63 8.56 2.64
C LEU A 41 7.02 7.68 1.54
N VAL A 42 7.60 7.74 0.34
CA VAL A 42 7.15 6.97 -0.82
C VAL A 42 8.31 6.12 -1.34
N ALA A 43 8.11 4.81 -1.40
CA ALA A 43 9.03 3.86 -2.02
C ALA A 43 8.62 3.65 -3.49
N ASP A 44 9.53 3.93 -4.42
CA ASP A 44 9.27 3.78 -5.85
C ASP A 44 10.61 3.57 -6.58
N SER A 45 10.60 2.68 -7.58
CA SER A 45 11.76 2.40 -8.43
C SER A 45 13.05 2.07 -7.67
N GLY A 46 12.92 1.42 -6.50
CA GLY A 46 14.06 1.06 -5.65
C GLY A 46 14.65 2.22 -4.85
N VAL A 47 13.96 3.35 -4.76
CA VAL A 47 14.38 4.53 -4.01
C VAL A 47 13.27 4.93 -3.05
N LEU A 48 13.65 5.28 -1.82
CA LEU A 48 12.79 5.91 -0.84
C LEU A 48 12.87 7.42 -1.01
N TYR A 49 11.72 8.06 -1.11
CA TYR A 49 11.57 9.50 -1.26
C TYR A 49 10.84 10.11 -0.09
N GLU A 50 11.25 11.29 0.31
CA GLU A 50 10.44 12.20 1.12
C GLU A 50 9.62 13.07 0.18
N VAL A 51 8.31 13.12 0.40
CA VAL A 51 7.37 13.95 -0.35
C VAL A 51 6.73 14.97 0.57
N THR A 52 6.80 16.22 0.16
CA THR A 52 6.18 17.37 0.82
C THR A 52 5.35 18.14 -0.20
N LYS A 53 4.72 19.24 0.23
CA LYS A 53 4.03 20.16 -0.68
C LYS A 53 4.97 20.79 -1.73
N ASP A 54 6.26 20.90 -1.42
CA ASP A 54 7.25 21.58 -2.26
C ASP A 54 7.86 20.65 -3.31
N GLY A 55 7.69 19.35 -3.14
CA GLY A 55 8.13 18.36 -4.11
C GLY A 55 8.57 17.05 -3.47
N ARG A 56 9.39 16.32 -4.23
CA ARG A 56 9.82 14.95 -3.95
C ARG A 56 11.34 14.88 -3.95
N THR A 57 11.92 14.43 -2.85
CA THR A 57 13.38 14.35 -2.65
C THR A 57 13.80 12.91 -2.36
N PRO A 58 14.78 12.34 -3.10
CA PRO A 58 15.29 11.01 -2.79
C PRO A 58 16.07 11.03 -1.47
N ILE A 59 15.77 10.11 -0.56
CA ILE A 59 16.45 10.02 0.75
C ILE A 59 17.35 8.79 0.88
N LYS A 60 17.04 7.69 0.20
CA LYS A 60 17.83 6.46 0.29
C LYS A 60 17.50 5.46 -0.83
N ASN A 61 18.53 4.78 -1.35
CA ASN A 61 18.33 3.58 -2.18
C ASN A 61 17.86 2.40 -1.32
N LEU A 62 16.75 1.79 -1.72
CA LEU A 62 16.23 0.58 -1.11
C LEU A 62 17.09 -0.62 -1.50
N ARG A 63 17.30 -1.53 -0.54
CA ARG A 63 17.99 -2.79 -0.85
C ARG A 63 17.19 -3.57 -1.88
N PRO A 64 17.85 -4.32 -2.79
CA PRO A 64 17.16 -5.16 -3.75
C PRO A 64 16.18 -6.11 -3.05
N ARG A 65 15.05 -6.40 -3.71
CA ARG A 65 14.09 -7.39 -3.21
C ARG A 65 14.80 -8.72 -3.01
N VAL A 66 14.77 -9.24 -1.79
CA VAL A 66 15.28 -10.58 -1.50
C VAL A 66 14.22 -11.58 -1.96
N ARG A 67 14.55 -12.43 -2.93
CA ARG A 67 13.67 -13.56 -3.29
C ARG A 67 13.69 -14.56 -2.14
N VAL A 68 12.55 -14.73 -1.49
CA VAL A 68 12.36 -15.74 -0.45
C VAL A 68 11.83 -17.03 -1.06
N LYS A 69 12.33 -18.18 -0.58
CA LYS A 69 11.72 -19.48 -0.87
C LYS A 69 10.74 -19.81 0.24
N VAL A 70 9.52 -20.19 -0.13
CA VAL A 70 8.50 -20.66 0.83
C VAL A 70 9.09 -21.80 1.67
N GLY A 71 8.89 -21.74 2.99
CA GLY A 71 9.38 -22.74 3.93
C GLY A 71 10.85 -22.60 4.35
N ARG A 72 11.60 -21.60 3.85
CA ARG A 72 12.94 -21.31 4.37
C ARG A 72 12.94 -20.08 5.29
N PRO A 73 13.56 -20.15 6.49
CA PRO A 73 13.69 -18.99 7.35
C PRO A 73 14.56 -17.93 6.68
N LEU A 74 14.07 -16.70 6.65
CA LEU A 74 14.83 -15.52 6.22
C LEU A 74 15.37 -14.82 7.46
N LYS A 75 16.71 -14.78 7.60
CA LYS A 75 17.34 -13.96 8.64
C LYS A 75 17.29 -12.49 8.21
N LEU A 76 16.57 -11.68 8.97
CA LEU A 76 16.57 -10.23 8.80
C LEU A 76 17.85 -9.68 9.45
N SER A 77 18.61 -8.90 8.68
CA SER A 77 19.86 -8.25 9.11
C SER A 77 19.62 -6.78 9.42
#